data_AF-A0A0T2Z1U4-F1
#
_entry.id   AF-A0A0T2Z1U4-F1
#
_cell.length_a   1.000
_cell.length_b   1.000
_cell.length_c   1.000
_cell.angle_alpha   90.00
_cell.angle_beta   90.00
_cell.angle_gamma   90.00
#
_symmetry.space_group_name_H-M   'P 1'
#
loop_
_entity.id
_entity.type
_entity.pdbx_description
1 polymer ?
#
loop_
_entity_poly.entity_id
_entity_poly.type
_entity_poly.pdbx_seq_one_letter_code
_entity_poly.pdbx_strand_id
1 'polypeptide(L)'
;MISIRVVDSITELQPADAGCIALSGSHGGLSSARYALAVRPLLSVFNDAGVGLDAAGIAGLELLQSHDLAACTVSHTSARIGQATSTLAHGVVSHANAAAQALGIRTQERLQPQTDNLSRRQP
;
A
#
# COMPACT_ATOMS: atom_id res chain seq x y z
N MET A 1 10.17 9.83 -12.99
CA MET A 1 9.05 10.03 -12.05
C MET A 1 8.36 8.69 -11.91
N ILE A 2 8.16 8.21 -10.69
CA ILE A 2 7.49 6.93 -10.44
C ILE A 2 5.98 7.13 -10.63
N SER A 3 5.33 6.23 -11.39
CA SER A 3 3.89 6.29 -11.64
C SER A 3 3.09 5.97 -10.38
N ILE A 4 1.93 6.64 -10.20
CA ILE A 4 0.97 6.32 -9.15
C ILE A 4 -0.23 5.65 -9.81
N ARG A 5 -0.62 4.47 -9.30
CA ARG A 5 -1.82 3.75 -9.73
C ARG A 5 -2.81 3.76 -8.58
N VAL A 6 -4.02 4.26 -8.84
CA VAL A 6 -5.12 4.31 -7.88
C VAL A 6 -6.18 3.35 -8.39
N VAL A 7 -6.39 2.23 -7.67
CA VAL A 7 -7.24 1.12 -8.11
C VAL A 7 -8.10 0.62 -6.95
N ASP A 8 -9.40 0.52 -7.13
CA ASP A 8 -10.30 0.14 -6.02
C ASP A 8 -10.02 -1.30 -5.55
N SER A 9 -9.62 -2.18 -6.47
CA SER A 9 -9.09 -3.51 -6.19
C SER A 9 -7.64 -3.65 -6.63
N ILE A 10 -6.80 -4.27 -5.79
CA ILE A 10 -5.41 -4.60 -6.16
C ILE A 10 -5.33 -5.54 -7.36
N THR A 11 -6.41 -6.29 -7.64
CA THR A 11 -6.49 -7.21 -8.78
C THR A 11 -6.52 -6.49 -10.13
N GLU A 12 -6.77 -5.18 -10.14
CA GLU A 12 -6.77 -4.37 -11.36
C GLU A 12 -5.36 -4.05 -11.86
N LEU A 13 -4.34 -4.19 -11.01
CA LEU A 13 -2.95 -4.01 -11.42
C LEU A 13 -2.57 -4.99 -12.53
N GLN A 14 -1.82 -4.49 -13.51
CA GLN A 14 -1.33 -5.24 -14.65
C GLN A 14 0.20 -5.38 -14.57
N PRO A 15 0.81 -6.33 -15.30
CA PRO A 15 2.28 -6.43 -15.37
C PRO A 15 2.99 -5.13 -15.78
N ALA A 16 2.32 -4.26 -16.55
CA ALA A 16 2.84 -2.95 -16.94
C ALA A 16 2.91 -1.93 -15.78
N ASP A 17 2.24 -2.20 -14.65
CA ASP A 17 2.28 -1.38 -13.45
C ASP A 17 3.47 -1.73 -12.52
N ALA A 18 4.37 -2.61 -12.95
CA ALA A 18 5.58 -2.95 -12.19
C ALA A 18 6.39 -1.69 -11.83
N GLY A 19 6.86 -1.61 -10.58
CA GLY A 19 7.62 -0.45 -10.08
C GLY A 19 6.78 0.80 -9.78
N CYS A 20 5.46 0.78 -9.92
CA CYS A 20 4.60 1.92 -9.55
C CYS A 20 4.44 2.07 -8.03
N ILE A 21 3.83 3.17 -7.59
CA ILE A 21 3.18 3.28 -6.28
C ILE A 21 1.72 2.86 -6.46
N ALA A 22 1.36 1.69 -5.96
CA ALA A 22 0.01 1.16 -6.03
C ALA A 22 -0.80 1.55 -4.79
N LEU A 23 -1.80 2.42 -4.97
CA LEU A 23 -2.79 2.78 -3.96
C LEU A 23 -4.05 1.97 -4.18
N SER A 24 -4.33 1.03 -3.28
CA SER A 24 -5.46 0.14 -3.39
C SER A 24 -6.56 0.43 -2.36
N GLY A 25 -7.82 0.15 -2.74
CA GLY A 25 -8.93 0.04 -1.81
C GLY A 25 -8.99 -1.31 -1.08
N SER A 26 -8.16 -2.29 -1.47
CA SER A 26 -8.12 -3.61 -0.84
C SER A 26 -7.58 -3.57 0.59
N HIS A 27 -7.93 -4.58 1.40
CA HIS A 27 -7.34 -4.75 2.71
C HIS A 27 -5.90 -5.32 2.62
N GLY A 28 -5.07 -5.12 3.63
CA GLY A 28 -3.65 -5.54 3.67
C GLY A 28 -3.42 -7.01 3.97
N GLY A 29 -4.40 -7.87 3.71
CA GLY A 29 -4.32 -9.31 4.02
C GLY A 29 -3.55 -10.10 2.97
N LEU A 30 -3.32 -11.39 3.26
CA LEU A 30 -2.52 -12.28 2.39
C LEU A 30 -3.08 -12.42 0.97
N SER A 31 -4.41 -12.44 0.81
CA SER A 31 -5.05 -12.53 -0.51
C SER A 31 -4.65 -11.37 -1.41
N SER A 32 -4.78 -10.13 -0.92
CA SER A 32 -4.44 -8.91 -1.65
C SER A 32 -2.93 -8.80 -1.90
N ALA A 33 -2.11 -9.18 -0.93
CA ALA A 33 -0.65 -9.14 -1.08
C ALA A 33 -0.12 -10.05 -2.19
N ARG A 34 -0.77 -11.19 -2.48
CA ARG A 34 -0.35 -12.07 -3.59
C ARG A 34 -0.47 -11.40 -4.96
N TYR A 35 -1.49 -10.56 -5.16
CA TYR A 35 -1.63 -9.79 -6.41
C TYR A 35 -0.55 -8.72 -6.54
N ALA A 36 -0.26 -8.00 -5.44
CA ALA A 36 0.85 -7.06 -5.41
C ALA A 36 2.21 -7.76 -5.66
N LEU A 37 2.42 -8.95 -5.07
CA LEU A 37 3.63 -9.74 -5.27
C LEU A 37 3.82 -10.15 -6.74
N ALA A 38 2.74 -10.45 -7.46
CA ALA A 38 2.78 -10.82 -8.87
C ALA A 38 3.18 -9.65 -9.78
N VAL A 39 2.74 -8.42 -9.45
CA VAL A 39 3.02 -7.22 -10.27
C VAL A 39 4.31 -6.50 -9.84
N ARG A 40 4.69 -6.61 -8.56
CA ARG A 40 5.86 -5.97 -7.95
C ARG A 40 5.85 -4.43 -8.04
N PRO A 41 4.86 -3.72 -7.48
CA PRO A 41 4.96 -2.28 -7.28
C PRO A 41 6.19 -1.91 -6.44
N LEU A 42 6.72 -0.70 -6.62
CA LEU A 42 7.72 -0.12 -5.73
C LEU A 42 7.16 0.02 -4.31
N LEU A 43 5.90 0.43 -4.18
CA LEU A 43 5.17 0.54 -2.92
C LEU A 43 3.73 0.07 -3.11
N SER A 44 3.26 -0.85 -2.27
CA SER A 44 1.86 -1.25 -2.21
C SER A 44 1.17 -0.65 -0.98
N VAL A 45 0.06 0.04 -1.18
CA VAL A 45 -0.73 0.65 -0.11
C VAL A 45 -2.10 0.01 -0.05
N PHE A 46 -2.45 -0.50 1.13
CA PHE A 46 -3.73 -1.15 1.41
C PHE A 46 -4.48 -0.43 2.52
N ASN A 47 -5.66 -0.94 2.89
CA ASN A 47 -6.36 -0.59 4.11
C ASN A 47 -6.08 -1.63 5.20
N ASP A 48 -5.92 -1.25 6.47
CA ASP A 48 -5.67 -2.23 7.55
C ASP A 48 -6.91 -3.06 7.92
N ALA A 49 -8.10 -2.64 7.50
CA ALA A 49 -9.37 -3.29 7.79
C ALA A 49 -9.58 -3.61 9.29
N GLY A 50 -9.09 -2.74 10.16
CA GLY A 50 -9.19 -2.93 11.61
C GLY A 50 -8.25 -4.00 12.15
N VAL A 51 -7.25 -4.41 11.36
CA VAL A 51 -6.23 -5.43 11.66
C VAL A 51 -6.80 -6.85 11.78
N GLY A 52 -7.98 -7.01 12.37
CA GLY A 52 -8.65 -8.31 12.50
C GLY A 52 -7.96 -9.27 13.47
N LEU A 53 -8.54 -10.46 13.62
CA LEU A 53 -7.98 -11.54 14.41
C LEU A 53 -6.59 -11.93 13.86
N ASP A 54 -5.62 -12.14 14.76
CA ASP A 54 -4.26 -12.56 14.43
C ASP A 54 -3.58 -11.71 13.33
N ALA A 55 -3.86 -10.40 13.34
CA ALA A 55 -3.33 -9.45 12.36
C ALA A 55 -3.68 -9.74 10.88
N ALA A 56 -4.79 -10.46 10.62
CA ALA A 56 -5.21 -10.89 9.29
C ALA A 56 -5.33 -9.75 8.25
N GLY A 57 -5.72 -8.54 8.67
CA GLY A 57 -5.86 -7.34 7.85
C GLY A 57 -4.54 -6.68 7.44
N ILE A 58 -3.42 -7.07 8.06
CA ILE A 58 -2.07 -6.56 7.73
C ILE A 58 -1.05 -7.68 7.45
N ALA A 59 -1.45 -8.95 7.52
CA ALA A 59 -0.58 -10.12 7.29
C ALA A 59 0.14 -10.09 5.94
N GLY A 60 -0.41 -9.38 4.94
CA GLY A 60 0.22 -9.16 3.65
C GLY A 60 1.51 -8.33 3.72
N LEU A 61 1.70 -7.50 4.75
CA LEU A 61 2.92 -6.70 4.92
C LEU A 61 4.16 -7.57 5.16
N GLU A 62 4.02 -8.62 5.96
CA GLU A 62 5.09 -9.59 6.24
C GLU A 62 5.41 -10.43 5.00
N LEU A 63 4.39 -10.87 4.27
CA LEU A 63 4.58 -11.58 3.01
C LEU A 63 5.35 -10.72 2.00
N LEU A 64 4.97 -9.45 1.81
CA LEU A 64 5.67 -8.58 0.87
C LEU A 64 7.09 -8.25 1.36
N GLN A 65 7.29 -8.13 2.67
CA GLN A 65 8.61 -7.93 3.27
C GLN A 65 9.57 -9.08 2.99
N SER A 66 9.11 -10.34 3.05
CA SER A 66 9.97 -11.51 2.77
C SER A 66 10.39 -11.62 1.30
N HIS A 67 9.81 -10.79 0.42
CA HIS A 67 10.13 -10.67 -1.00
C HIS A 67 10.77 -9.32 -1.36
N ASP A 68 11.24 -8.56 -0.35
CA ASP A 68 11.85 -7.24 -0.49
C ASP A 68 10.95 -6.18 -1.16
N LEU A 69 9.64 -6.31 -0.98
CA LEU A 69 8.65 -5.37 -1.51
C LEU A 69 8.12 -4.46 -0.40
N ALA A 70 8.14 -3.16 -0.65
CA ALA A 70 7.61 -2.18 0.28
C ALA A 70 6.07 -2.23 0.30
N ALA A 71 5.53 -2.28 1.50
CA ALA A 71 4.09 -2.23 1.70
C ALA A 71 3.72 -1.48 2.98
N CYS A 72 2.60 -0.76 2.91
CA CYS A 72 1.99 -0.14 4.07
C CYS A 72 0.46 -0.24 4.00
N THR A 73 -0.18 0.07 5.12
CA THR A 73 -1.62 0.21 5.21
C THR A 73 -2.00 1.59 5.68
N VAL A 74 -3.19 2.06 5.31
CA VAL A 74 -3.87 3.17 5.96
C VAL A 74 -4.91 2.68 6.95
N SER A 75 -5.21 3.48 7.97
CA SER A 75 -6.24 3.16 8.96
C SER A 75 -7.62 3.09 8.32
N HIS A 76 -8.37 2.02 8.60
CA HIS A 76 -9.78 1.89 8.22
C HIS A 76 -10.67 3.02 8.78
N THR A 77 -10.25 3.71 9.85
CA THR A 77 -10.95 4.89 10.37
C THR A 77 -10.66 6.18 9.59
N SER A 78 -9.64 6.17 8.73
CA SER A 78 -9.21 7.33 7.92
C SER A 78 -9.61 7.21 6.44
N ALA A 79 -9.79 5.98 5.95
CA ALA A 79 -10.14 5.71 4.56
C ALA A 79 -11.04 4.47 4.42
N ARG A 80 -11.91 4.48 3.40
CA ARG A 80 -12.87 3.41 3.14
C ARG A 80 -12.22 2.24 2.41
N ILE A 81 -12.55 1.02 2.83
CA ILE A 81 -12.22 -0.21 2.09
C ILE A 81 -13.04 -0.23 0.79
N GLY A 82 -12.40 -0.68 -0.29
CA GLY A 82 -12.98 -0.73 -1.63
C GLY A 82 -13.01 0.61 -2.38
N GLN A 83 -12.41 1.68 -1.83
CA GLN A 83 -12.36 2.99 -2.48
C GLN A 83 -10.96 3.61 -2.38
N ALA A 84 -10.12 3.40 -3.40
CA ALA A 84 -8.73 3.85 -3.39
C ALA A 84 -8.57 5.38 -3.43
N THR A 85 -9.55 6.08 -4.01
CA THR A 85 -9.61 7.54 -3.95
C THR A 85 -9.72 8.05 -2.51
N SER A 86 -10.41 7.31 -1.63
CA SER A 86 -10.45 7.61 -0.19
C SER A 86 -9.09 7.38 0.48
N THR A 87 -8.38 6.32 0.10
CA THR A 87 -7.01 6.04 0.56
C THR A 87 -6.07 7.19 0.22
N LEU A 88 -6.09 7.65 -1.03
CA LEU A 88 -5.28 8.81 -1.46
C LEU A 88 -5.70 10.09 -0.74
N ALA A 89 -7.00 10.41 -0.74
CA ALA A 89 -7.49 11.68 -0.25
C ALA A 89 -7.42 11.82 1.27
N HIS A 90 -7.63 10.76 2.05
CA HIS A 90 -7.82 10.85 3.51
C HIS A 90 -6.98 9.87 4.33
N GLY A 91 -6.36 8.89 3.68
CA GLY A 91 -5.58 7.86 4.37
C GLY A 91 -4.48 8.42 5.29
N VAL A 92 -4.44 7.86 6.50
CA VAL A 92 -3.35 8.00 7.46
C VAL A 92 -2.68 6.63 7.58
N VAL A 93 -1.38 6.57 7.36
CA VAL A 93 -0.62 5.31 7.37
C VAL A 93 -0.70 4.70 8.77
N SER A 94 -1.25 3.49 8.91
CA SER A 94 -1.37 2.81 10.21
C SER A 94 -0.18 1.88 10.46
N HIS A 95 0.22 1.08 9.46
CA HIS A 95 1.32 0.13 9.56
C HIS A 95 2.18 0.20 8.30
N ALA A 96 3.47 -0.07 8.44
CA ALA A 96 4.41 -0.11 7.33
C ALA A 96 5.48 -1.17 7.60
N ASN A 97 5.81 -1.98 6.60
CA ASN A 97 6.94 -2.91 6.71
C ASN A 97 8.29 -2.15 6.63
N ALA A 98 9.39 -2.83 6.93
CA ALA A 98 10.72 -2.22 6.96
C ALA A 98 11.13 -1.65 5.59
N ALA A 99 10.78 -2.34 4.50
CA ALA A 99 11.02 -1.87 3.15
C ALA A 99 10.29 -0.55 2.84
N ALA A 100 9.02 -0.39 3.27
CA ALA A 100 8.31 0.88 3.13
C ALA A 100 8.91 1.99 3.99
N GLN A 101 9.33 1.68 5.21
CA GLN A 101 10.02 2.64 6.08
C GLN A 101 11.34 3.12 5.46
N ALA A 102 12.09 2.23 4.81
CA ALA A 102 13.31 2.59 4.07
C ALA A 102 13.04 3.53 2.88
N LEU A 103 11.85 3.47 2.27
CA LEU A 103 11.42 4.46 1.26
C LEU A 103 11.04 5.82 1.89
N GLY A 104 10.96 5.90 3.21
CA GLY A 104 10.59 7.10 3.96
C GLY A 104 9.10 7.17 4.31
N ILE A 105 8.37 6.05 4.21
CA ILE A 105 6.98 5.97 4.69
C ILE A 105 6.97 5.95 6.21
N ARG A 106 6.16 6.83 6.81
CA ARG A 106 6.00 6.98 8.25
C ARG A 106 4.55 6.73 8.66
N THR A 107 4.40 5.91 9.69
CA THR A 107 3.10 5.65 10.33
C THR A 107 2.59 6.88 11.08
N GLN A 108 1.27 6.97 11.27
CA GLN A 108 0.56 8.08 11.90
C GLN A 108 0.63 9.41 11.13
N GLU A 109 1.15 9.39 9.89
CA GLU A 109 1.19 10.54 8.99
C GLU A 109 0.26 10.34 7.78
N ARG A 110 -0.12 11.45 7.15
CA ARG A 110 -0.96 11.45 5.94
C ARG A 110 -0.21 10.79 4.79
N LEU A 111 -0.89 9.90 4.06
CA LEU A 111 -0.29 9.13 2.97
C LEU A 111 0.14 10.02 1.79
N GLN A 112 -0.76 10.88 1.31
CA GLN A 112 -0.58 11.61 0.05
C GLN A 112 0.74 12.42 -0.02
N PRO A 113 1.11 13.25 0.98
CA PRO A 113 2.38 13.98 0.93
C PRO A 113 3.61 13.07 0.81
N GLN A 114 3.56 11.88 1.41
CA GLN A 114 4.66 10.91 1.39
C GLN A 114 4.78 10.27 0.01
N THR A 115 3.66 9.86 -0.60
CA THR A 115 3.64 9.28 -1.95
C THR A 115 3.96 10.32 -3.03
N ASP A 116 3.56 11.58 -2.82
CA ASP A 116 3.92 12.69 -3.70
C ASP A 116 5.42 12.98 -3.66
N ASN A 117 6.05 12.91 -2.48
CA ASN A 117 7.50 13.04 -2.37
C ASN A 117 8.20 11.86 -3.06
N LEU A 118 7.75 10.64 -2.77
CA LEU A 118 8.33 9.43 -3.35
C LEU A 118 8.23 9.42 -4.88
N SER A 119 7.10 9.82 -5.45
CA SER A 119 6.89 9.82 -6.91
C SER A 119 7.85 10.74 -7.66
N ARG A 120 8.29 11.82 -7.01
CA ARG A 120 9.24 12.80 -7.56
C ARG A 120 10.70 12.38 -7.50
N ARG A 121 11.05 11.30 -6.77
CA ARG A 121 12.43 10.80 -6.74
C ARG A 121 12.82 10.30 -8.14
N GLN A 122 14.03 10.65 -8.58
CA GLN A 122 14.65 10.00 -9.73
C GLN A 122 15.27 8.68 -9.25
N PRO A 123 15.19 7.61 -10.06
CA PRO A 123 15.84 6.33 -9.73
C PRO A 123 17.35 6.47 -9.61
#